data_AF-A0A6V7HV41-F1
#
_entry.id   AF-A0A6V7HV41-F1
#
_cell.length_a   1.000
_cell.length_b   1.000
_cell.length_c   1.000
_cell.angle_alpha   90.00
_cell.angle_beta   90.00
_cell.angle_gamma   90.00
#
_symmetry.space_group_name_H-M   'P 1'
#
loop_
_entity.id
_entity.type
_entity.pdbx_description
1 polymer ?
#
loop_
_entity_poly.entity_id
_entity_poly.type
_entity_poly.pdbx_seq_one_letter_code
_entity_poly.pdbx_strand_id
1 'polypeptide(L)'
;SHDDVEKIVRICVKYGAACIPIGGGTSVSRATACPTHEKRTIVSLDTTQMNRILWIDRDNLVACCESGIIGQDLERELRLKGFTTGHEPDSYEFS
;
A
#
# COMPACT_ATOMS: atom_id res chain seq x y z
N SER A 1 -0.32 0.45 -10.49
CA SER A 1 0.81 -0.50 -10.66
C SER A 1 2.12 0.19 -10.31
N HIS A 2 3.25 -0.53 -10.25
CA HIS A 2 4.57 0.06 -10.01
C HIS A 2 4.88 1.22 -10.99
N ASP A 3 4.67 0.99 -12.28
CA ASP A 3 4.90 2.00 -13.33
C ASP A 3 4.04 3.26 -13.15
N ASP A 4 2.82 3.11 -12.63
CA ASP A 4 1.95 4.26 -12.35
C ASP A 4 2.49 5.10 -11.20
N VAL A 5 3.00 4.46 -10.14
CA VAL A 5 3.66 5.15 -9.03
C VAL A 5 4.90 5.89 -9.52
N GLU A 6 5.72 5.27 -10.37
CA GLU A 6 6.87 5.95 -10.97
C GLU A 6 6.44 7.21 -11.74
N LYS A 7 5.41 7.11 -12.57
CA LYS A 7 4.88 8.24 -13.35
C LYS A 7 4.36 9.35 -12.43
N ILE A 8 3.60 8.99 -11.40
CA ILE A 8 3.05 9.96 -10.45
C ILE A 8 4.18 10.67 -9.70
N VAL A 9 5.18 9.95 -9.21
CA VAL A 9 6.33 10.54 -8.52
C VAL A 9 7.11 11.48 -9.45
N ARG A 10 7.34 11.08 -10.71
CA ARG A 10 7.96 11.97 -11.71
C ARG A 10 7.15 13.24 -11.96
N ILE A 11 5.82 13.15 -11.99
CA ILE A 11 4.91 14.30 -12.10
C ILE A 11 5.03 15.19 -10.85
N CYS A 12 5.00 14.61 -9.65
CA CYS A 12 5.16 15.37 -8.40
C CYS A 12 6.48 16.14 -8.37
N VAL A 13 7.58 15.51 -8.80
CA VAL A 13 8.89 16.19 -8.93
C VAL A 13 8.82 17.30 -9.97
N LYS A 14 8.28 17.03 -11.16
CA LYS A 14 8.21 17.99 -12.27
C LYS A 14 7.43 19.26 -11.91
N TYR A 15 6.33 19.12 -11.17
CA TYR A 15 5.44 20.23 -10.81
C TYR A 15 5.64 20.75 -9.38
N GLY A 16 6.60 20.19 -8.63
CA GLY A 16 6.83 20.56 -7.24
C GLY A 16 5.62 20.29 -6.34
N ALA A 17 4.91 19.18 -6.55
CA ALA A 17 3.82 18.74 -5.68
C ALA A 17 4.35 17.90 -4.50
N ALA A 18 3.71 18.01 -3.34
CA ALA A 18 3.92 17.09 -2.23
C ALA A 18 3.11 15.81 -2.47
N CYS A 19 3.65 14.65 -2.07
CA CYS A 19 2.97 13.36 -2.21
C CYS A 19 2.91 12.68 -0.83
N ILE A 20 1.72 12.30 -0.39
CA ILE A 20 1.48 11.59 0.86
C ILE A 20 0.81 10.26 0.51
N PRO A 21 1.51 9.13 0.63
CA PRO A 21 0.92 7.81 0.40
C PRO A 21 -0.13 7.47 1.47
N ILE A 22 -1.18 6.75 1.05
CA ILE A 22 -2.19 6.19 1.95
C ILE A 22 -2.57 4.78 1.51
N GLY A 23 -2.58 3.86 2.47
CA GLY A 23 -3.18 2.52 2.33
C GLY A 23 -4.55 2.48 3.01
N GLY A 24 -4.70 1.65 4.03
CA GLY A 24 -5.94 1.55 4.83
C GLY A 24 -6.36 2.77 5.64
N GLY A 25 -5.49 3.78 5.77
CA GLY A 25 -5.79 4.97 6.58
C GLY A 25 -5.87 4.72 8.10
N THR A 26 -5.34 3.60 8.60
CA THR A 26 -5.42 3.17 10.01
C THR A 26 -4.39 3.83 10.94
N SER A 27 -3.68 4.86 10.47
CA SER A 27 -2.68 5.56 11.27
C SER A 27 -3.29 6.25 12.49
N VAL A 28 -2.79 5.93 13.68
CA VAL A 28 -3.13 6.59 14.95
C VAL A 28 -2.10 7.65 15.39
N SER A 29 -1.11 7.93 14.53
CA SER A 29 0.03 8.81 14.82
C SER A 29 0.02 10.12 14.02
N ARG A 30 -1.05 10.38 13.26
CA ARG A 30 -1.16 11.50 12.31
C ARG A 30 -0.13 11.42 11.17
N ALA A 31 0.36 10.24 10.82
CA ALA A 31 1.42 10.06 9.82
C ALA A 31 1.03 10.57 8.42
N THR A 32 -0.27 10.53 8.09
CA THR A 32 -0.82 11.02 6.80
C THR A 32 -1.43 12.42 6.90
N ALA A 33 -1.31 13.10 8.04
CA ALA A 33 -1.84 14.45 8.19
C ALA A 33 -1.09 15.44 7.29
N CYS A 34 -1.83 16.24 6.53
CA CYS A 34 -1.25 17.30 5.70
C CYS A 34 -0.69 18.41 6.59
N PRO A 35 0.60 18.80 6.44
CA PRO A 35 1.16 19.92 7.19
C PRO A 35 0.42 21.23 6.87
N THR A 36 0.02 21.98 7.90
CA THR A 36 -0.77 23.22 7.76
C THR A 36 -0.07 24.32 6.98
N HIS A 37 1.26 24.27 6.89
CA HIS A 37 2.09 25.24 6.19
C HIS A 37 2.59 24.74 4.82
N GLU A 38 2.16 23.55 4.39
CA GLU A 38 2.43 23.08 3.04
C GLU A 38 1.66 23.94 2.04
N LYS A 39 2.36 24.52 1.08
CA LYS A 39 1.80 25.42 0.06
C LYS A 39 1.72 24.77 -1.32
N ARG A 40 2.44 23.66 -1.51
CA ARG A 40 2.41 22.88 -2.75
C ARG A 40 1.07 22.17 -2.88
N THR A 41 0.70 21.80 -4.09
CA THR A 41 -0.38 20.82 -4.30
C THR A 41 -0.02 19.53 -3.56
N ILE A 42 -0.94 19.01 -2.76
CA ILE A 42 -0.76 17.73 -2.05
C ILE A 42 -1.51 16.65 -2.83
N VAL A 43 -0.78 15.61 -3.22
CA VAL A 43 -1.32 14.40 -3.84
C VAL A 43 -1.44 13.33 -2.76
N SER A 44 -2.67 12.86 -2.53
CA SER A 44 -2.91 11.62 -1.78
C SER A 44 -2.69 10.44 -2.72
N LEU A 45 -1.58 9.72 -2.55
CA LEU A 45 -1.27 8.55 -3.37
C LEU A 45 -1.89 7.31 -2.72
N ASP A 46 -3.13 7.01 -3.10
CA ASP A 46 -3.88 5.86 -2.63
C ASP A 46 -3.39 4.57 -3.30
N THR A 47 -2.95 3.60 -2.49
CA THR A 47 -2.43 2.32 -2.98
C THR A 47 -3.47 1.19 -3.03
N THR A 48 -4.71 1.40 -2.60
CA THR A 48 -5.73 0.33 -2.43
C THR A 48 -6.05 -0.44 -3.71
N GLN A 49 -5.74 0.12 -4.88
CA GLN A 49 -5.91 -0.53 -6.19
C GLN A 49 -4.66 -1.30 -6.66
N MET A 50 -3.56 -1.24 -5.91
CA MET A 50 -2.34 -2.03 -6.10
C MET A 50 -2.34 -3.19 -5.10
N ASN A 51 -3.24 -4.15 -5.29
CA ASN A 51 -3.63 -5.14 -4.27
C ASN A 51 -3.47 -6.61 -4.72
N ARG A 52 -2.66 -6.88 -5.74
CA ARG A 52 -2.50 -8.25 -6.27
C ARG A 52 -1.35 -9.00 -5.60
N ILE A 53 -1.54 -10.31 -5.43
CA ILE A 53 -0.42 -11.25 -5.25
C ILE A 53 0.19 -11.50 -6.63
N LEU A 54 1.44 -11.07 -6.84
CA LEU A 54 2.17 -11.20 -8.10
C LEU A 54 2.68 -12.62 -8.32
N TRP A 55 3.27 -13.24 -7.29
CA TRP A 55 3.73 -14.61 -7.32
C TRP A 55 3.90 -15.19 -5.90
N ILE A 56 3.94 -16.52 -5.81
CA ILE A 56 4.24 -17.27 -4.59
C ILE A 56 5.28 -18.32 -4.93
N ASP A 57 6.41 -18.27 -4.23
CA ASP A 57 7.46 -19.27 -4.22
C ASP A 57 7.19 -20.26 -3.09
N ARG A 58 6.80 -21.48 -3.47
CA ARG A 58 6.42 -22.54 -2.53
C ARG A 58 7.61 -23.22 -1.88
N ASP A 59 8.75 -23.25 -2.56
CA ASP A 59 9.96 -23.92 -2.06
C ASP A 59 10.64 -23.05 -1.01
N ASN A 60 10.61 -21.72 -1.21
CA ASN A 60 11.22 -20.75 -0.32
C ASN A 60 10.23 -20.11 0.68
N LEU A 61 8.93 -20.40 0.57
CA LEU A 61 7.85 -19.82 1.39
C LEU A 61 7.81 -18.29 1.34
N VAL A 62 7.89 -17.71 0.14
CA VAL A 62 7.85 -16.26 -0.09
C VAL A 62 6.72 -15.90 -1.04
N ALA A 63 5.99 -14.83 -0.74
CA ALA A 63 5.02 -14.23 -1.65
C ALA A 63 5.46 -12.80 -2.01
N CYS A 64 5.33 -12.44 -3.29
CA CYS A 64 5.46 -11.06 -3.73
C CYS A 64 4.09 -10.49 -4.02
N CYS A 65 3.78 -9.38 -3.37
CA CYS A 65 2.49 -8.72 -3.43
C CYS A 65 2.67 -7.24 -3.78
N GLU A 66 1.69 -6.66 -4.45
CA GLU A 66 1.57 -5.21 -4.52
C GLU A 66 1.24 -4.66 -3.13
N SER A 67 1.72 -3.45 -2.82
CA SER A 67 1.78 -2.91 -1.46
C SER A 67 0.44 -2.50 -0.85
N GLY A 68 -0.62 -2.46 -1.62
CA GLY A 68 -1.95 -2.03 -1.19
C GLY A 68 -2.92 -3.16 -0.88
N ILE A 69 -2.47 -4.42 -0.92
CA ILE A 69 -3.29 -5.53 -0.44
C ILE A 69 -3.42 -5.43 1.09
N ILE A 70 -4.66 -5.41 1.57
CA ILE A 70 -4.97 -5.39 3.01
C ILE A 70 -4.76 -6.79 3.61
N GLY A 71 -4.46 -6.87 4.91
CA GLY A 71 -4.20 -8.14 5.61
C GLY A 71 -5.31 -9.17 5.41
N GLN A 72 -6.58 -8.77 5.52
CA GLN A 72 -7.72 -9.67 5.34
C GLN A 72 -7.77 -10.32 3.95
N ASP A 73 -7.49 -9.55 2.90
CA ASP A 73 -7.48 -10.02 1.52
C ASP A 73 -6.26 -10.90 1.25
N LEU A 74 -5.09 -10.50 1.77
CA LEU A 74 -3.86 -11.28 1.67
C LEU A 74 -4.02 -12.67 2.29
N GLU A 75 -4.55 -12.74 3.51
CA GLU A 75 -4.81 -14.01 4.21
C GLU A 75 -5.88 -14.85 3.50
N ARG A 76 -6.93 -14.21 2.97
CA ARG A 76 -7.96 -14.92 2.18
C ARG A 76 -7.35 -15.58 0.95
N GLU A 77 -6.58 -14.85 0.16
CA GLU A 77 -5.99 -15.34 -1.09
C GLU A 77 -4.88 -16.39 -0.84
N LEU A 78 -4.08 -16.24 0.21
CA LEU A 78 -3.07 -17.23 0.61
C LEU A 78 -3.72 -18.52 1.12
N ARG A 79 -4.79 -18.42 1.90
CA ARG A 79 -5.52 -19.58 2.45
C ARG A 79 -6.08 -20.47 1.36
N LEU A 80 -6.59 -19.90 0.27
CA LEU A 80 -7.04 -20.65 -0.92
C LEU A 80 -5.92 -21.50 -1.53
N LYS A 81 -4.66 -21.18 -1.27
CA LYS A 81 -3.47 -21.87 -1.78
C LYS A 81 -2.76 -22.72 -0.72
N GLY A 82 -3.31 -22.79 0.49
CA GLY A 82 -2.78 -23.57 1.63
C GLY A 82 -1.71 -22.84 2.45
N PHE A 83 -1.65 -21.51 2.40
CA PHE A 83 -0.65 -20.69 3.10
C PHE A 83 -1.29 -19.64 4.01
N THR A 84 -0.47 -19.03 4.87
CA THR A 84 -0.79 -17.86 5.70
C THR A 84 0.50 -17.07 5.94
N THR A 85 0.40 -15.74 6.12
CA THR A 85 1.51 -14.94 6.65
C THR A 85 1.56 -14.96 8.17
N GLY A 86 0.42 -15.14 8.84
CA GLY A 86 0.27 -15.01 10.28
C GLY A 86 0.45 -13.57 10.80
N HIS A 87 0.49 -12.57 9.91
CA HIS A 87 0.54 -11.16 10.30
C HIS A 87 -0.87 -10.62 10.50
N GLU A 88 -1.33 -10.64 11.75
CA GLU A 88 -2.71 -10.30 12.13
C GLU A 88 -2.74 -9.10 13.11
N PRO A 89 -2.45 -7.87 12.65
CA PRO A 89 -2.70 -6.68 13.47
C PRO A 89 -4.21 -6.49 13.70
N ASP A 90 -4.60 -5.82 14.79
CA ASP A 90 -6.01 -5.54 15.09
C ASP A 90 -6.73 -4.76 13.98
N SER A 91 -5.98 -4.07 13.11
CA SER A 91 -6.50 -3.32 11.97
C SER A 91 -6.46 -4.06 10.61
N TYR A 92 -6.15 -5.37 10.59
CA TYR A 92 -5.89 -6.14 9.36
C TYR A 92 -7.02 -6.10 8.30
N GLU A 93 -8.24 -5.76 8.71
CA GLU A 93 -9.39 -5.52 7.83
C GLU A 93 -9.18 -4.33 6.87
N PHE A 94 -8.22 -3.46 7.16
CA PHE A 94 -7.91 -2.29 6.35
C PHE A 94 -6.40 -2.05 6.15
N SER A 95 -5.55 -2.51 7.07
CA SER A 95 -4.09 -2.30 7.03
C SER A 95 -3.33 -3.38 6.27
#